data_AF-A0A954Y057-F1
#
_entry.id   AF-A0A954Y057-F1
#
_cell.length_a   1.000
_cell.length_b   1.000
_cell.length_c   1.000
_cell.angle_alpha   90.00
_cell.angle_beta   90.00
_cell.angle_gamma   90.00
#
_symmetry.space_group_name_H-M   'P 1'
#
loop_
_entity.id
_entity.type
_entity.pdbx_description
1 polymer ?
#
loop_
_entity_poly.entity_id
_entity_poly.type
_entity_poly.pdbx_seq_one_letter_code
_entity_poly.pdbx_strand_id
1 'polypeptide(L)'
;MTLAADEDYLHVEITLNANELVFFAEWDADGDGRLSTAELAAHEDVAAQSVYGAIELQSAGRCLAPEVVGLVPGGDSHHLTFRAHYAASVCETALTVQSRLGGLTRGAHSTQAVFQTPQGRETAVLDARTPRVTFNRAFVPSEVVIASSSQAAVVTTPSASWQRIGVTCTAVLLSGLLFFSVRHRSRVAP
;
A
#
# COMPACT_ATOMS: atom_id res chain seq x y z
N MET A 1 14.20 -4.98 -0.85
CA MET A 1 12.84 -5.25 -0.33
C MET A 1 11.87 -5.20 -1.50
N THR A 2 11.07 -6.25 -1.67
CA THR A 2 9.99 -6.34 -2.65
C THR A 2 8.68 -6.43 -1.89
N LEU A 3 7.69 -5.64 -2.31
CA LEU A 3 6.32 -5.62 -1.81
C LEU A 3 5.44 -5.93 -3.02
N ALA A 4 4.97 -7.16 -3.16
CA ALA A 4 4.14 -7.59 -4.29
C ALA A 4 2.70 -7.81 -3.81
N ALA A 5 1.77 -7.04 -4.36
CA ALA A 5 0.35 -7.14 -4.04
C ALA A 5 -0.45 -7.73 -5.21
N ASP A 6 -1.49 -8.49 -4.87
CA ASP A 6 -2.54 -8.95 -5.77
C ASP A 6 -3.92 -8.49 -5.24
N GLU A 7 -5.00 -9.14 -5.68
CA GLU A 7 -6.37 -8.78 -5.30
C GLU A 7 -6.66 -9.00 -3.81
N ASP A 8 -6.02 -9.99 -3.18
CA ASP A 8 -6.32 -10.44 -1.80
C ASP A 8 -5.14 -10.24 -0.85
N TYR A 9 -3.89 -10.36 -1.32
CA TYR A 9 -2.69 -10.42 -0.50
C TYR A 9 -1.66 -9.34 -0.82
N LEU A 10 -0.86 -9.03 0.20
CA LEU A 10 0.44 -8.38 0.08
C LEU A 10 1.53 -9.35 0.54
N HIS A 11 2.46 -9.65 -0.35
CA HIS A 11 3.67 -10.43 -0.09
C HIS A 11 4.86 -9.50 0.08
N VAL A 12 5.67 -9.74 1.11
CA VAL A 12 6.89 -8.97 1.37
C VAL A 12 8.09 -9.92 1.39
N GLU A 13 9.10 -9.60 0.59
CA GLU A 13 10.37 -10.32 0.53
C GLU A 13 11.57 -9.39 0.75
N ILE A 14 12.51 -9.81 1.58
CA ILE A 14 13.69 -9.03 1.93
C ILE A 14 14.90 -9.94 2.01
N THR A 15 15.81 -9.78 1.05
CA THR A 15 17.15 -10.32 1.14
C THR A 15 17.98 -9.44 2.07
N LEU A 16 18.56 -10.06 3.10
CA LEU A 16 19.43 -9.47 4.10
C LEU A 16 20.82 -10.12 3.98
N ASN A 17 21.88 -9.41 4.33
CA ASN A 17 23.18 -10.02 4.59
C ASN A 17 23.17 -10.54 6.04
N ALA A 18 23.34 -11.85 6.24
CA ALA A 18 23.34 -12.46 7.57
C ALA A 18 24.38 -11.81 8.47
N ASN A 19 25.58 -11.56 7.93
CA ASN A 19 26.76 -11.10 8.66
C ASN A 19 26.62 -9.66 9.17
N GLU A 20 25.66 -8.91 8.63
CA GLU A 20 25.31 -7.58 9.10
C GLU A 20 24.35 -7.62 10.29
N LEU A 21 23.61 -8.71 10.52
CA LEU A 21 22.63 -8.78 11.59
C LEU A 21 23.33 -8.71 12.96
N VAL A 22 22.77 -7.90 13.88
CA VAL A 22 23.41 -7.60 15.18
C VAL A 22 23.72 -8.85 16.01
N PHE A 23 22.88 -9.88 15.89
CA PHE A 23 22.95 -11.18 16.56
C PHE A 23 23.78 -12.25 15.81
N PHE A 24 24.24 -11.98 14.59
CA PHE A 24 24.86 -12.98 13.70
C PHE A 24 25.97 -13.79 14.37
N ALA A 25 26.93 -13.11 15.00
CA ALA A 25 28.11 -13.72 15.61
C ALA A 25 27.81 -14.55 16.89
N GLU A 26 26.55 -14.60 17.33
CA GLU A 26 26.09 -15.47 18.42
C GLU A 26 25.47 -16.77 17.88
N TRP A 27 25.12 -16.82 16.58
CA TRP A 27 24.38 -17.92 15.94
C TRP A 27 25.19 -18.65 14.86
N ASP A 28 26.18 -17.99 14.24
CA ASP A 28 27.24 -18.60 13.42
C ASP A 28 28.15 -19.41 14.35
N ALA A 29 27.86 -20.71 14.48
CA ALA A 29 28.42 -21.57 15.52
C ALA A 29 29.68 -22.30 15.05
N ASP A 30 29.82 -22.55 13.75
CA ASP A 30 31.04 -23.10 13.16
C ASP A 30 32.02 -22.02 12.63
N GLY A 31 31.56 -20.77 12.47
CA GLY A 31 32.37 -19.62 12.08
C GLY A 31 32.59 -19.52 10.57
N ASP A 32 31.77 -20.17 9.73
CA ASP A 32 31.91 -20.13 8.28
C ASP A 32 31.47 -18.81 7.63
N GLY A 33 30.86 -17.90 8.41
CA GLY A 33 30.37 -16.61 7.94
C GLY A 33 29.03 -16.69 7.22
N ARG A 34 28.18 -17.65 7.59
CA ARG A 34 26.81 -17.86 7.12
C ARG A 34 25.91 -18.25 8.31
N LEU A 35 24.65 -18.53 8.03
CA LEU A 35 23.78 -19.29 8.96
C LEU A 35 23.23 -20.48 8.19
N SER A 36 23.64 -21.69 8.58
CA SER A 36 23.09 -22.92 8.05
C SER A 36 21.61 -23.06 8.38
N THR A 37 20.90 -23.97 7.70
CA THR A 37 19.51 -24.29 8.04
C THR A 37 19.36 -24.76 9.49
N ALA A 38 20.38 -25.41 10.07
CA ALA A 38 20.33 -25.91 11.45
C ALA A 38 20.48 -24.76 12.48
N GLU A 39 21.43 -23.86 12.27
CA GLU A 39 21.64 -22.69 13.14
C GLU A 39 20.46 -21.71 13.05
N LEU A 40 19.97 -21.45 11.84
CA LEU A 40 18.80 -20.60 11.66
C LEU A 40 17.56 -21.23 12.32
N ALA A 41 17.32 -22.54 12.19
CA ALA A 41 16.16 -23.20 12.80
C ALA A 41 16.16 -23.14 14.35
N ALA A 42 17.32 -23.00 14.99
CA ALA A 42 17.41 -22.80 16.44
C ALA A 42 16.94 -21.39 16.89
N HIS A 43 16.89 -20.43 15.96
CA HIS A 43 16.67 -19.01 16.24
C HIS A 43 15.63 -18.34 15.32
N GLU A 44 14.96 -19.10 14.43
CA GLU A 44 14.15 -18.56 13.33
C GLU A 44 13.04 -17.62 13.83
N ASP A 45 12.31 -18.01 14.88
CA ASP A 45 11.26 -17.18 15.48
C ASP A 45 11.81 -15.82 15.94
N VAL A 46 12.94 -15.81 16.64
CA VAL A 46 13.57 -14.58 17.16
C VAL A 46 14.06 -13.70 16.00
N ALA A 47 14.64 -14.33 14.98
CA ALA A 47 15.14 -13.67 13.79
C ALA A 47 14.00 -13.04 12.96
N ALA A 48 12.95 -13.81 12.68
CA ALA A 48 11.81 -13.39 11.88
C ALA A 48 10.99 -12.30 12.60
N GLN A 49 10.76 -12.46 13.91
CA GLN A 49 10.10 -11.43 14.74
C GLN A 49 10.95 -10.16 14.86
N SER A 50 12.28 -10.26 14.87
CA SER A 50 13.14 -9.08 14.81
C SER A 50 12.95 -8.32 13.50
N VAL A 51 13.10 -9.00 12.35
CA VAL A 51 12.96 -8.38 11.02
C VAL A 51 11.55 -7.82 10.81
N TYR A 52 10.51 -8.55 11.21
CA TYR A 52 9.13 -8.08 11.21
C TYR A 52 8.96 -6.84 12.10
N GLY A 53 9.46 -6.87 13.34
CA GLY A 53 9.38 -5.74 14.27
C GLY A 53 10.10 -4.48 13.75
N ALA A 54 11.09 -4.62 12.88
CA ALA A 54 11.74 -3.49 12.22
C ALA A 54 10.94 -2.88 11.05
N ILE A 55 9.79 -3.46 10.66
CA ILE A 55 9.04 -3.03 9.48
C ILE A 55 7.58 -2.80 9.83
N GLU A 56 7.10 -1.61 9.51
CA GLU A 56 5.71 -1.24 9.70
C GLU A 56 5.08 -0.96 8.34
N LEU A 57 3.98 -1.66 8.04
CA LEU A 57 3.18 -1.46 6.85
C LEU A 57 1.83 -0.87 7.26
N GLN A 58 1.37 0.16 6.54
CA GLN A 58 0.04 0.74 6.74
C GLN A 58 -0.67 0.91 5.39
N SER A 59 -1.95 0.55 5.33
CA SER A 59 -2.85 0.91 4.23
C SER A 59 -4.18 1.44 4.78
N ALA A 60 -4.78 2.40 4.09
CA ALA A 60 -6.04 3.06 4.47
C ALA A 60 -6.07 3.54 5.96
N GLY A 61 -4.93 3.99 6.48
CA GLY A 61 -4.77 4.43 7.87
C GLY A 61 -4.72 3.32 8.93
N ARG A 62 -4.63 2.05 8.52
CA ARG A 62 -4.53 0.88 9.41
C ARG A 62 -3.16 0.21 9.26
N CYS A 63 -2.52 -0.13 10.37
CA CYS A 63 -1.34 -1.00 10.36
C CYS A 63 -1.74 -2.41 9.91
N LEU A 64 -0.94 -3.03 9.05
CA LEU A 64 -1.14 -4.39 8.57
C LEU A 64 -0.35 -5.37 9.45
N ALA A 65 -0.99 -6.48 9.82
CA ALA A 65 -0.34 -7.59 10.52
C ALA A 65 -0.22 -8.80 9.56
N PRO A 66 0.91 -9.52 9.54
CA PRO A 66 1.09 -10.69 8.71
C PRO A 66 0.34 -11.89 9.30
N GLU A 67 -0.15 -12.77 8.44
CA GLU A 67 -0.64 -14.10 8.83
C GLU A 67 0.51 -15.07 9.05
N VAL A 68 1.57 -14.94 8.23
CA VAL A 68 2.78 -15.78 8.26
C VAL A 68 4.00 -14.90 8.09
N VAL A 69 5.04 -15.16 8.89
CA VAL A 69 6.41 -14.64 8.72
C VAL A 69 7.38 -15.82 8.80
N GLY A 70 8.54 -15.72 8.14
CA GLY A 70 9.59 -16.74 8.23
C GLY A 70 10.90 -16.28 7.57
N LEU A 71 11.95 -17.07 7.76
CA LEU A 71 13.28 -16.81 7.19
C LEU A 71 13.82 -18.04 6.49
N VAL A 72 14.32 -17.84 5.27
CA VAL A 72 14.92 -18.92 4.47
C VAL A 72 16.40 -18.59 4.25
N PRO A 73 17.35 -19.52 4.50
CA PRO A 73 18.75 -19.29 4.17
C PRO A 73 18.95 -19.30 2.66
N GLY A 74 19.79 -18.41 2.14
CA GLY A 74 20.04 -18.21 0.71
C GLY A 74 20.90 -19.29 0.05
N GLY A 75 20.75 -20.55 0.44
CA GLY A 75 21.61 -21.67 0.03
C GLY A 75 23.06 -21.44 0.42
N ASP A 76 23.99 -21.58 -0.53
CA ASP A 76 25.44 -21.40 -0.32
C ASP A 76 25.90 -19.93 -0.21
N SER A 77 25.01 -19.01 0.17
CA SER A 77 25.32 -17.58 0.31
C SER A 77 25.17 -17.10 1.75
N HIS A 78 25.86 -16.02 2.10
CA HIS A 78 25.70 -15.32 3.38
C HIS A 78 24.38 -14.52 3.46
N HIS A 79 23.41 -14.77 2.59
CA HIS A 79 22.13 -14.06 2.57
C HIS A 79 21.03 -14.85 3.27
N LEU A 80 20.12 -14.12 3.92
CA LEU A 80 18.83 -14.64 4.37
C LEU A 80 17.71 -13.96 3.59
N THR A 81 16.64 -14.68 3.31
CA THR A 81 15.43 -14.14 2.73
C THR A 81 14.31 -14.17 3.76
N PHE A 82 13.96 -13.01 4.31
CA PHE A 82 12.74 -12.85 5.10
C PHE A 82 11.53 -12.83 4.16
N ARG A 83 10.47 -13.54 4.54
CA ARG A 83 9.17 -13.51 3.86
C ARG A 83 8.05 -13.24 4.84
N ALA A 84 7.09 -12.42 4.43
CA ALA A 84 5.86 -12.19 5.15
C ALA A 84 4.65 -12.12 4.22
N HIS A 85 3.53 -12.68 4.66
CA HIS A 85 2.27 -12.76 3.93
C HIS A 85 1.19 -12.04 4.72
N TYR A 86 0.51 -11.09 4.09
CA TYR A 86 -0.54 -10.26 4.71
C TYR A 86 -1.83 -10.44 3.90
N ALA A 87 -2.93 -10.86 4.54
CA ALA A 87 -4.27 -10.84 3.95
C ALA A 87 -4.78 -9.39 3.88
N ALA A 88 -4.35 -8.66 2.86
CA ALA A 88 -4.62 -7.25 2.66
C ALA A 88 -4.56 -6.89 1.18
N SER A 89 -5.74 -6.65 0.59
CA SER A 89 -5.86 -6.00 -0.71
C SER A 89 -5.33 -4.56 -0.63
N VAL A 90 -4.22 -4.26 -1.32
CA VAL A 90 -3.61 -2.93 -1.30
C VAL A 90 -3.42 -2.29 -2.68
N CYS A 91 -3.81 -2.96 -3.78
CA CYS A 91 -3.58 -2.49 -5.15
C CYS A 91 -4.19 -1.13 -5.49
N GLU A 92 -5.32 -0.77 -4.87
CA GLU A 92 -6.07 0.47 -5.12
C GLU A 92 -6.01 1.45 -3.92
N THR A 93 -5.02 1.28 -3.05
CA THR A 93 -4.85 2.08 -1.83
C THR A 93 -3.41 2.54 -1.67
N ALA A 94 -3.21 3.67 -0.96
CA ALA A 94 -1.86 4.11 -0.62
C ALA A 94 -1.21 3.15 0.40
N LEU A 95 -0.09 2.52 0.02
CA LEU A 95 0.70 1.66 0.89
C LEU A 95 1.86 2.46 1.49
N THR A 96 1.84 2.66 2.80
CA THR A 96 2.94 3.27 3.55
C THR A 96 3.84 2.18 4.13
N VAL A 97 5.14 2.30 3.88
CA VAL A 97 6.18 1.41 4.39
C VAL A 97 7.14 2.23 5.25
N GLN A 98 7.35 1.80 6.49
CA GLN A 98 8.39 2.34 7.37
C GLN A 98 9.38 1.25 7.75
N SER A 99 10.66 1.52 7.57
CA SER A 99 11.77 0.62 7.88
C SER A 99 12.63 1.17 9.01
N ARG A 100 12.95 0.29 9.95
CA ARG A 100 13.92 0.46 11.03
C ARG A 100 15.05 -0.59 10.93
N LEU A 101 15.23 -1.20 9.75
CA LEU A 101 16.23 -2.26 9.53
C LEU A 101 17.65 -1.83 9.91
N GLY A 102 18.00 -0.54 9.79
CA GLY A 102 19.26 0.02 10.27
C GLY A 102 19.52 -0.12 11.78
N GLY A 103 18.51 -0.49 12.58
CA GLY A 103 18.69 -0.88 13.99
C GLY A 103 18.99 -2.37 14.21
N LEU A 104 18.80 -3.22 13.19
CA LEU A 104 19.11 -4.65 13.20
C LEU A 104 20.39 -4.98 12.43
N THR A 105 20.84 -4.10 11.54
CA THR A 105 21.99 -4.30 10.67
C THR A 105 23.15 -3.38 11.07
N ARG A 106 24.36 -3.94 11.19
CA ARG A 106 25.62 -3.23 11.38
C ARG A 106 25.97 -2.48 10.09
N GLY A 107 25.68 -1.18 10.05
CA GLY A 107 25.98 -0.29 8.92
C GLY A 107 24.85 0.67 8.58
N ALA A 108 25.17 1.77 7.90
CA ALA A 108 24.18 2.73 7.42
C ALA A 108 23.59 2.24 6.09
N HIS A 109 22.60 1.35 6.18
CA HIS A 109 22.05 0.65 5.02
C HIS A 109 20.92 1.41 4.34
N SER A 110 21.03 1.52 3.01
CA SER A 110 19.97 1.99 2.12
C SER A 110 19.20 0.79 1.59
N THR A 111 17.92 0.72 1.92
CA THR A 111 17.02 -0.35 1.45
C THR A 111 16.23 0.15 0.25
N GLN A 112 16.47 -0.41 -0.93
CA GLN A 112 15.55 -0.23 -2.05
C GLN A 112 14.25 -1.00 -1.76
N ALA A 113 13.13 -0.27 -1.74
CA ALA A 113 11.78 -0.80 -1.61
C ALA A 113 11.09 -0.73 -2.97
N VAL A 114 10.66 -1.88 -3.47
CA VAL A 114 9.98 -2.01 -4.77
C VAL A 114 8.54 -2.44 -4.52
N PHE A 115 7.58 -1.59 -4.85
CA PHE A 115 6.15 -1.95 -4.79
C PHE A 115 5.69 -2.44 -6.17
N GLN A 116 5.04 -3.59 -6.21
CA GLN A 116 4.56 -4.26 -7.42
C GLN A 116 3.09 -4.62 -7.25
N THR A 117 2.36 -4.49 -8.35
CA THR A 117 0.92 -4.74 -8.48
C THR A 117 0.63 -5.20 -9.92
N PRO A 118 -0.54 -5.78 -10.23
CA PRO A 118 -0.88 -6.18 -11.59
C PRO A 118 -0.76 -5.07 -12.64
N GLN A 119 -1.01 -3.81 -12.23
CA GLN A 119 -1.09 -2.66 -13.11
C GLN A 119 0.20 -1.81 -13.13
N GLY A 120 1.28 -2.21 -12.45
CA GLY A 120 2.55 -1.47 -12.47
C GLY A 120 3.49 -1.67 -11.28
N ARG A 121 4.62 -0.97 -11.34
CA ARG A 121 5.72 -1.04 -10.37
C ARG A 121 6.22 0.35 -9.99
N GLU A 122 6.32 0.61 -8.69
CA GLU A 122 6.96 1.80 -8.11
C GLU A 122 8.26 1.40 -7.39
N THR A 123 9.15 2.34 -7.13
CA THR A 123 10.40 2.08 -6.41
C THR A 123 10.83 3.29 -5.61
N ALA A 124 11.27 3.04 -4.38
CA ALA A 124 11.72 4.03 -3.43
C ALA A 124 12.99 3.56 -2.71
N VAL A 125 13.61 4.47 -1.97
CA VAL A 125 14.75 4.21 -1.09
C VAL A 125 14.34 4.55 0.34
N LEU A 126 14.63 3.63 1.26
CA LEU A 126 14.46 3.77 2.69
C LEU A 126 15.83 3.79 3.36
N ASP A 127 16.13 4.82 4.14
CA ASP A 127 17.39 4.96 4.88
C ASP A 127 17.17 5.70 6.22
N ALA A 128 18.24 5.99 6.95
CA ALA A 128 18.16 6.67 8.25
C ALA A 128 17.59 8.11 8.21
N ARG A 129 17.59 8.77 7.03
CA ARG A 129 17.02 10.11 6.81
C ARG A 129 15.59 10.02 6.25
N THR A 130 15.32 8.99 5.47
CA THR A 130 14.01 8.72 4.86
C THR A 130 13.53 7.32 5.29
N PRO A 131 13.18 7.10 6.57
CA PRO A 131 12.81 5.78 7.08
C PRO A 131 11.38 5.37 6.71
N ARG A 132 10.61 6.25 6.06
CA ARG A 132 9.21 6.03 5.66
C ARG A 132 8.99 6.50 4.23
N VAL A 133 8.25 5.71 3.44
CA VAL A 133 7.73 6.08 2.12
C VAL A 133 6.25 5.70 2.00
N THR A 134 5.50 6.42 1.18
CA THR A 134 4.15 6.05 0.78
C THR A 134 4.08 5.90 -0.74
N PHE A 135 3.73 4.71 -1.20
CA PHE A 135 3.40 4.42 -2.59
C PHE A 135 1.95 4.83 -2.83
N ASN A 136 1.72 5.71 -3.80
CA ASN A 136 0.45 6.39 -3.98
C ASN A 136 -0.22 5.99 -5.30
N ARG A 137 -1.02 4.93 -5.25
CA ARG A 137 -2.16 4.82 -6.16
C ARG A 137 -3.37 5.55 -5.63
N ALA A 138 -3.33 6.86 -5.80
CA ALA A 138 -4.57 7.54 -6.12
C ALA A 138 -4.99 7.08 -7.51
N PHE A 139 -6.09 6.33 -7.61
CA PHE A 139 -6.80 6.15 -8.88
C PHE A 139 -7.09 7.55 -9.44
N VAL A 140 -6.47 7.89 -10.57
CA VAL A 140 -6.79 9.12 -11.32
C VAL A 140 -7.75 8.72 -12.43
N PRO A 141 -9.07 8.85 -12.25
CA PRO A 141 -9.96 8.93 -13.39
C PRO A 141 -9.64 10.25 -14.06
N SER A 142 -8.87 10.21 -15.15
CA SER A 142 -8.78 11.33 -16.07
C SER A 142 -10.16 11.51 -16.70
N GLU A 143 -10.99 12.32 -16.07
CA GLU A 143 -12.25 12.79 -16.63
C GLU A 143 -11.94 13.42 -18.00
N VAL A 144 -12.40 12.78 -19.07
CA VAL A 144 -12.14 13.25 -20.43
C VAL A 144 -13.00 14.48 -20.66
N VAL A 145 -12.49 15.64 -20.26
CA VAL A 145 -13.07 16.94 -20.57
C VAL A 145 -12.90 17.16 -22.09
N ILE A 146 -13.87 16.66 -22.86
CA ILE A 146 -14.04 17.05 -24.26
C ILE A 146 -14.46 18.53 -24.25
N ALA A 147 -13.47 19.41 -24.30
CA ALA A 147 -13.69 20.83 -24.47
C ALA A 147 -14.23 21.10 -25.88
N SER A 148 -15.55 21.08 -26.04
CA SER A 148 -16.23 21.55 -27.25
C SER A 148 -16.04 23.06 -27.40
N SER A 149 -14.96 23.45 -28.06
CA SER A 149 -14.62 24.83 -28.39
C SER A 149 -15.52 25.37 -29.52
N SER A 150 -16.70 25.85 -29.14
CA SER A 150 -17.64 26.55 -30.03
C SER A 150 -17.91 27.99 -29.57
N GLN A 151 -16.87 28.81 -29.46
CA GLN A 151 -17.03 30.27 -29.32
C GLN A 151 -17.11 30.92 -30.71
N ALA A 152 -18.33 31.22 -31.15
CA ALA A 152 -18.57 32.24 -32.16
C ALA A 152 -18.69 33.61 -31.46
N ALA A 153 -17.76 34.53 -31.70
CA ALA A 153 -17.70 35.81 -31.02
C ALA A 153 -18.50 36.91 -31.75
N VAL A 154 -19.65 37.29 -31.17
CA VAL A 154 -20.61 38.32 -31.61
C VAL A 154 -21.34 38.83 -30.35
N VAL A 155 -21.41 40.12 -29.97
CA VAL A 155 -20.86 41.37 -30.55
C VAL A 155 -20.58 42.43 -29.44
N THR A 156 -20.46 43.71 -29.82
CA THR A 156 -20.10 44.93 -29.06
C THR A 156 -20.92 45.29 -27.80
N THR A 157 -20.23 45.90 -26.83
CA THR A 157 -20.74 46.86 -25.81
C THR A 157 -20.50 48.32 -26.27
N PRO A 158 -20.89 49.39 -25.55
CA PRO A 158 -21.82 49.54 -24.41
C PRO A 158 -22.90 50.64 -24.61
N SER A 159 -23.85 50.80 -23.67
CA SER A 159 -24.15 52.09 -22.98
C SER A 159 -25.56 52.13 -22.34
N ALA A 160 -25.77 53.19 -21.54
CA ALA A 160 -27.03 53.68 -20.97
C ALA A 160 -27.63 52.93 -19.77
N SER A 161 -27.98 53.74 -18.77
CA SER A 161 -28.47 53.39 -17.44
C SER A 161 -29.99 53.58 -17.32
N TRP A 162 -30.50 53.29 -16.11
CA TRP A 162 -31.83 53.64 -15.55
C TRP A 162 -32.94 52.56 -15.55
N GLN A 163 -33.39 52.31 -14.30
CA GLN A 163 -34.76 51.99 -13.86
C GLN A 163 -35.32 50.56 -13.83
N ARG A 164 -35.41 50.08 -12.57
CA ARG A 164 -36.63 49.71 -11.82
C ARG A 164 -37.40 48.41 -12.16
N ILE A 165 -37.46 47.58 -11.10
CA ILE A 165 -38.67 46.97 -10.49
C ILE A 165 -39.47 45.97 -11.33
N GLY A 166 -39.57 44.75 -10.80
CA GLY A 166 -40.59 43.75 -11.13
C GLY A 166 -40.01 42.45 -11.70
N VAL A 167 -40.58 41.27 -11.47
CA VAL A 167 -41.67 40.84 -10.56
C VAL A 167 -41.36 39.40 -10.12
N THR A 168 -41.70 39.05 -8.88
CA THR A 168 -41.69 37.67 -8.38
C THR A 168 -42.68 36.78 -9.13
N CYS A 169 -42.24 35.64 -9.67
CA CYS A 169 -43.13 34.55 -10.06
C CYS A 169 -42.68 33.23 -9.39
N THR A 170 -43.39 32.86 -8.33
CA THR A 170 -43.33 31.54 -7.70
C THR A 170 -43.96 30.50 -8.63
N ALA A 171 -43.33 29.34 -8.81
CA ALA A 171 -43.97 28.19 -9.45
C ALA A 171 -43.74 26.93 -8.62
N VAL A 172 -44.82 26.38 -8.07
CA VAL A 172 -44.87 25.14 -7.29
C VAL A 172 -45.46 24.03 -8.16
N LEU A 173 -44.74 22.92 -8.33
CA LEU A 173 -45.29 21.62 -8.75
C LEU A 173 -44.55 20.54 -7.95
N LEU A 174 -45.14 20.01 -6.87
CA LEU A 174 -46.05 18.85 -6.83
C LEU A 174 -45.36 17.49 -7.05
N SER A 175 -44.89 16.94 -5.93
CA SER A 175 -45.08 15.55 -5.47
C SER A 175 -45.48 14.45 -6.47
N GLY A 176 -44.62 13.43 -6.60
CA GLY A 176 -45.00 12.06 -6.97
C GLY A 176 -44.76 11.12 -5.79
N LEU A 177 -45.80 10.44 -5.31
CA LEU A 177 -45.80 9.68 -4.05
C LEU A 177 -46.14 8.19 -4.32
N LEU A 178 -45.46 7.30 -3.57
CA LEU A 178 -45.91 5.98 -3.10
C LEU A 178 -45.72 4.68 -3.93
N PHE A 179 -45.23 3.70 -3.16
CA PHE A 179 -45.54 2.26 -3.10
C PHE A 179 -45.54 1.40 -4.39
N PHE A 180 -44.62 0.43 -4.38
CA PHE A 180 -45.04 -0.98 -4.44
C PHE A 180 -44.25 -1.83 -3.44
N SER A 181 -44.95 -2.51 -2.53
CA SER A 181 -44.38 -3.50 -1.60
C SER A 181 -45.19 -4.79 -1.69
N VAL A 182 -44.59 -5.89 -2.12
CA VAL A 182 -45.17 -7.23 -1.96
C VAL A 182 -44.09 -8.24 -1.58
N ARG A 183 -44.23 -8.80 -0.36
CA ARG A 183 -43.58 -10.05 0.09
C ARG A 183 -44.24 -11.25 -0.58
N HIS A 184 -43.52 -12.36 -0.81
CA HIS A 184 -43.60 -13.52 0.11
C HIS A 184 -42.77 -14.77 -0.24
N ARG A 185 -42.28 -15.41 0.85
CA ARG A 185 -42.06 -16.87 1.09
C ARG A 185 -41.13 -17.63 0.13
N SER A 186 -39.96 -18.10 0.57
CA SER A 186 -39.72 -19.17 1.58
C SER A 186 -40.24 -20.55 1.16
N ARG A 187 -39.31 -21.50 0.97
CA ARG A 187 -39.51 -22.92 1.30
C ARG A 187 -38.20 -23.56 1.74
N VAL A 188 -38.34 -24.52 2.66
CA VAL A 188 -37.27 -25.29 3.32
C VAL A 188 -37.08 -26.62 2.58
N ALA A 189 -35.93 -27.24 2.85
CA ALA A 189 -35.44 -28.61 2.64
C ALA A 189 -36.49 -29.76 2.54
N PRO A 190 -36.08 -30.97 2.11
CA PRO A 190 -35.23 -31.83 2.95
C PRO A 190 -33.76 -31.91 2.51
#